data_AF-A0A9D8SGU3-F1
#
_entry.id   AF-A0A9D8SGU3-F1
#
_cell.length_a   1.000
_cell.length_b   1.000
_cell.length_c   1.000
_cell.angle_alpha   90.00
_cell.angle_beta   90.00
_cell.angle_gamma   90.00
#
_symmetry.space_group_name_H-M   'P 1'
#
loop_
_entity.id
_entity.type
_entity.pdbx_description
1 polymer ?
#
loop_
_entity_poly.entity_id
_entity_poly.type
_entity_poly.pdbx_seq_one_letter_code
_entity_poly.pdbx_strand_id
1 'polypeptide(L)'
;EEQSDKSQQVINFVKANQMAEAGALCKELVEELWAERDLPVMTACTELPLGYDASGLPQEKSVSSIGALVEATVKALYDEVK
;
A
#
# COMPACT_ATOMS: atom_id res chain seq x y z
N GLU A 1 16.42 6.63 5.86
CA GLU A 1 15.77 6.52 7.18
C GLU A 1 14.44 7.26 7.17
N GLU A 2 14.40 8.50 6.70
CA GLU A 2 13.18 9.31 6.60
C GLU A 2 12.00 8.62 5.89
N GLN A 3 12.16 8.04 4.69
CA GLN A 3 11.06 7.36 3.99
C GLN A 3 10.56 6.13 4.75
N SER A 4 11.45 5.43 5.46
CA SER A 4 11.08 4.30 6.32
C SER A 4 10.22 4.76 7.48
N ASP A 5 10.59 5.86 8.13
CA ASP A 5 9.84 6.43 9.26
C ASP A 5 8.46 6.95 8.80
N LYS A 6 8.39 7.61 7.63
CA LYS A 6 7.10 8.01 7.02
C LYS A 6 6.22 6.79 6.77
N SER A 7 6.77 5.70 6.23
CA SER A 7 6.01 4.47 5.98
C SER A 7 5.47 3.85 7.27
N GLN A 8 6.28 3.83 8.34
CA GLN A 8 5.85 3.34 9.65
C GLN A 8 4.75 4.23 10.25
N GLN A 9 4.83 5.54 10.02
CA GLN A 9 3.83 6.47 10.51
C GLN A 9 2.50 6.38 9.74
N VAL A 10 2.53 6.11 8.43
CA VAL A 10 1.31 5.76 7.67
C VAL A 10 0.61 4.55 8.31
N ILE A 11 1.37 3.50 8.64
CA ILE A 11 0.84 2.30 9.31
C ILE A 11 0.19 2.67 10.65
N ASN A 12 0.84 3.52 11.45
CA ASN A 12 0.30 3.96 12.73
C ASN A 12 -1.02 4.72 12.56
N PHE A 13 -1.13 5.61 11.56
CA PHE A 13 -2.37 6.34 11.26
C PHE A 13 -3.49 5.40 10.81
N VAL A 14 -3.21 4.43 9.93
CA VAL A 14 -4.21 3.44 9.51
C VAL A 14 -4.71 2.64 10.71
N LYS A 15 -3.81 2.17 11.58
CA LYS A 15 -4.17 1.44 12.81
C LYS A 15 -5.01 2.28 13.77
N ALA A 16 -4.79 3.60 13.80
CA ALA A 16 -5.56 4.55 14.59
C ALA A 16 -6.87 5.01 13.91
N ASN A 17 -7.21 4.47 12.74
CA ASN A 17 -8.36 4.90 11.92
C ASN A 17 -8.28 6.37 11.48
N GLN A 18 -7.08 6.93 11.37
CA GLN A 18 -6.78 8.29 10.92
C GLN A 18 -6.50 8.28 9.40
N MET A 19 -7.52 7.96 8.61
CA MET A 19 -7.36 7.69 7.18
C MET A 19 -6.98 8.92 6.36
N ALA A 20 -7.41 10.13 6.77
CA ALA A 20 -7.05 11.35 6.06
C ALA A 20 -5.55 11.67 6.22
N GLU A 21 -5.03 11.52 7.44
CA GLU A 21 -3.61 11.70 7.76
C GLU A 21 -2.75 10.61 7.13
N ALA A 22 -3.23 9.35 7.15
CA ALA A 22 -2.58 8.24 6.47
C ALA A 22 -2.46 8.50 4.96
N GLY A 23 -3.54 8.94 4.31
CA GLY A 23 -3.57 9.24 2.89
C GLY A 23 -2.65 10.40 2.52
N ALA A 24 -2.67 11.49 3.29
CA ALA A 24 -1.82 12.65 3.05
C ALA A 24 -0.33 12.30 3.16
N LEU A 25 0.08 11.61 4.22
CA LEU A 25 1.48 11.21 4.41
C LEU A 25 1.91 10.14 3.40
N CYS A 26 1.01 9.21 3.04
CA CYS A 26 1.30 8.20 2.01
C CYS A 26 1.50 8.85 0.64
N LYS A 27 0.71 9.88 0.31
CA LYS A 27 0.89 10.66 -0.92
C LYS A 27 2.28 11.30 -0.99
N GLU A 28 2.65 12.03 0.06
CA GLU A 28 3.96 12.67 0.18
C GLU A 28 5.09 11.66 -0.02
N LEU A 29 5.04 10.55 0.73
CA LEU A 29 6.03 9.48 0.65
C LEU A 29 6.16 8.90 -0.77
N VAL A 30 5.05 8.61 -1.44
CA VAL A 30 5.08 8.01 -2.79
C VAL A 30 5.56 9.00 -3.84
N GLU A 31 5.16 10.27 -3.75
CA GLU A 31 5.64 11.32 -4.66
C GLU A 31 7.16 11.53 -4.50
N GLU A 32 7.71 11.45 -3.29
CA GLU A 32 9.15 11.46 -3.03
C GLU A 32 9.88 10.28 -3.69
N LEU A 33 9.33 9.06 -3.55
CA LEU A 33 9.88 7.87 -4.19
C LEU A 33 9.84 7.98 -5.72
N TRP A 34 8.76 8.51 -6.28
CA TRP A 34 8.64 8.74 -7.73
C TRP A 34 9.58 9.81 -8.26
N ALA A 35 9.91 10.82 -7.44
CA ALA A 35 10.93 11.79 -7.78
C ALA A 35 12.33 11.14 -7.90
N GLU A 36 12.63 10.11 -7.10
CA GLU A 36 13.86 9.32 -7.27
C GLU A 36 13.78 8.39 -8.49
N ARG A 37 12.69 7.61 -8.61
CA ARG A 37 12.41 6.70 -9.72
C ARG A 37 10.91 6.49 -9.88
N ASP A 38 10.39 6.76 -11.08
CA ASP A 38 8.99 6.50 -11.40
C ASP A 38 8.70 5.01 -11.65
N LEU A 39 8.47 4.26 -10.56
CA LEU A 39 8.16 2.83 -10.55
C LEU A 39 6.92 2.55 -9.68
N PRO A 40 6.18 1.44 -9.90
CA PRO A 40 5.12 1.03 -9.00
C PRO A 40 5.61 0.82 -7.57
N VAL A 41 4.76 1.19 -6.59
CA VAL A 41 5.08 1.07 -5.16
C VAL A 41 4.46 -0.21 -4.60
N MET A 42 5.28 -1.03 -3.96
CA MET A 42 4.82 -2.21 -3.24
C MET A 42 4.30 -1.84 -1.85
N THR A 43 2.99 -2.02 -1.63
CA THR A 43 2.37 -1.83 -0.31
C THR A 43 2.49 -3.13 0.49
N ALA A 44 3.71 -3.37 1.01
CA ALA A 44 4.11 -4.66 1.55
C ALA A 44 3.50 -5.00 2.93
N CYS A 45 3.28 -4.01 3.80
CA CYS A 45 2.52 -4.17 5.03
C CYS A 45 1.03 -4.05 4.73
N THR A 46 0.20 -4.89 5.35
CA THR A 46 -1.25 -5.01 5.05
C THR A 46 -2.05 -3.72 5.28
N GLU A 47 -1.53 -2.76 6.03
CA GLU A 47 -2.09 -1.43 6.27
C GLU A 47 -1.78 -0.43 5.16
N LEU A 48 -0.63 -0.58 4.47
CA LEU A 48 -0.20 0.36 3.43
C LEU A 48 -1.14 0.41 2.22
N PRO A 49 -1.81 -0.67 1.76
CA PRO A 49 -2.84 -0.55 0.74
C PRO A 49 -3.94 0.43 1.13
N LEU A 50 -4.38 0.41 2.40
CA LEU A 50 -5.42 1.33 2.90
C LEU A 50 -4.94 2.78 2.93
N GLY A 51 -3.67 3.00 3.32
CA GLY A 51 -3.04 4.33 3.26
C GLY A 51 -2.90 4.83 1.82
N TYR A 52 -2.53 3.95 0.88
CA TYR A 52 -2.44 4.26 -0.54
C TYR A 52 -3.81 4.59 -1.14
N ASP A 53 -4.86 3.83 -0.81
CA ASP A 53 -6.22 4.13 -1.26
C ASP A 53 -6.70 5.50 -0.78
N ALA A 54 -6.44 5.83 0.49
CA ALA A 54 -6.79 7.12 1.06
C ALA A 54 -5.99 8.30 0.46
N SER A 55 -4.84 8.04 -0.16
CA SER A 55 -3.98 9.05 -0.77
C SER A 55 -4.55 9.62 -2.09
N GLY A 56 -5.47 8.88 -2.74
CA GLY A 56 -6.01 9.24 -4.06
C GLY A 56 -5.01 9.09 -5.21
N LEU A 57 -3.89 8.38 -5.00
CA LEU A 57 -2.91 8.08 -6.03
C LEU A 57 -3.44 7.07 -7.07
N PRO A 58 -2.86 7.05 -8.29
CA PRO A 58 -3.23 6.09 -9.33
C PRO A 58 -3.06 4.64 -8.89
N GLN A 59 -4.15 3.86 -8.93
CA GLN A 59 -4.18 2.49 -8.43
C GLN A 59 -3.33 1.52 -9.25
N GLU A 60 -3.15 1.78 -10.55
CA GLU A 60 -2.28 1.03 -11.45
C GLU A 60 -0.79 1.12 -11.08
N LYS A 61 -0.40 2.06 -10.21
CA LYS A 61 0.96 2.20 -9.67
C LYS A 61 1.12 1.61 -8.26
N SER A 62 0.12 0.89 -7.75
CA SER A 62 0.19 0.15 -6.49
C SER A 62 0.32 -1.35 -6.74
N VAL A 63 1.18 -2.02 -5.98
CA VAL A 63 1.24 -3.49 -5.89
C VAL A 63 0.92 -3.91 -4.46
N SER A 64 -0.28 -4.46 -4.25
CA SER A 64 -0.78 -4.86 -2.92
C SER A 64 -0.32 -6.26 -2.52
N SER A 65 0.40 -6.38 -1.41
CA SER A 65 0.84 -7.68 -0.90
C SER A 65 -0.34 -8.54 -0.44
N ILE A 66 -1.32 -7.95 0.24
CA ILE A 66 -2.52 -8.67 0.69
C ILE A 66 -3.42 -9.06 -0.49
N GLY A 67 -3.54 -8.20 -1.51
CA GLY A 67 -4.27 -8.50 -2.73
C GLY A 67 -3.69 -9.72 -3.44
N ALA A 68 -2.37 -9.71 -3.66
CA ALA A 68 -1.66 -10.84 -4.25
C ALA A 68 -1.80 -12.15 -3.44
N LEU A 69 -1.73 -12.06 -2.10
CA LEU A 69 -1.93 -13.23 -1.23
C LEU A 69 -3.36 -13.77 -1.33
N VAL A 70 -4.37 -12.91 -1.35
CA VAL A 70 -5.78 -13.31 -1.50
C VAL A 70 -5.99 -14.01 -2.83
N GLU A 71 -5.52 -13.44 -3.94
CA GLU A 71 -5.62 -14.05 -5.27
C GLU A 71 -4.97 -15.43 -5.32
N ALA A 72 -3.75 -15.56 -4.79
CA ALA A 72 -3.04 -16.84 -4.72
C ALA A 72 -3.77 -17.86 -3.85
N THR A 73 -4.37 -17.43 -2.74
CA THR A 73 -5.12 -18.30 -1.82
C THR A 73 -6.41 -18.80 -2.46
N VAL A 74 -7.18 -17.92 -3.10
CA VAL A 74 -8.41 -18.29 -3.84
C VAL A 74 -8.07 -19.29 -4.94
N LYS A 75 -7.01 -19.02 -5.70
CA LYS A 75 -6.52 -19.96 -6.72
C LYS A 75 -6.18 -21.33 -6.13
N ALA A 76 -5.42 -21.39 -5.04
CA ALA A 76 -5.07 -22.66 -4.41
C ALA A 76 -6.30 -23.44 -3.90
N LEU A 77 -7.33 -22.75 -3.41
CA LEU A 77 -8.54 -23.39 -2.88
C LEU A 77 -9.50 -23.89 -3.96
N TYR A 78 -9.60 -23.17 -5.08
CA TYR A 78 -10.68 -23.39 -6.06
C TYR A 78 -10.21 -23.86 -7.44
N ASP A 79 -8.95 -23.62 -7.84
CA ASP A 79 -8.46 -24.09 -9.15
C ASP A 79 -8.07 -25.58 -9.14
N GLU A 80 -7.95 -26.21 -7.95
CA GLU A 80 -7.82 -27.67 -7.81
C GLU A 80 -9.18 -28.42 -7.93
N VAL A 81 -10.31 -27.69 -7.93
CA VAL A 81 -11.64 -28.27 -8.16
C VAL A 81 -11.95 -28.22 -9.66
N LYS A 82 -11.28 -29.09 -10.43
CA LYS A 82 -11.64 -29.41 -11.83
C LYS A 82 -12.02 -30.87 -11.97
#